data_AF-A0A5S3YLJ2-F1
#
_entry.id   AF-A0A5S3YLJ2-F1
#
_cell.length_a   1.000
_cell.length_b   1.000
_cell.length_c   1.000
_cell.angle_alpha   90.00
_cell.angle_beta   90.00
_cell.angle_gamma   90.00
#
_symmetry.space_group_name_H-M   'P 1'
#
loop_
_entity.id
_entity.type
_entity.pdbx_description
1 polymer ?
#
loop_
_entity_poly.entity_id
_entity_poly.type
_entity_poly.pdbx_seq_one_letter_code
_entity_poly.pdbx_strand_id
1 'polypeptide(L)'
;FNYIKQSYLLFGQSLLSSIRETPGLDDKLKERLEFFARQTVNSLSPSNFISTNPELLKLTLDSNGQNLIDGFELFKSDLEKGGDMLRISMTDESAFELGTDLATTPGRVVYQNHLFELIQYNASSDEVYQVPL
;
A
#
# COMPACT_ATOMS: atom_id res chain seq x y z
N PHE A 1 -2.69 21.59 -15.42
CA PHE A 1 -2.14 20.28 -15.02
C PHE A 1 -0.61 20.22 -15.07
N ASN A 2 0.03 20.34 -16.24
CA ASN A 2 1.50 20.21 -16.33
C ASN A 2 2.26 21.22 -15.44
N TYR A 3 1.88 22.50 -15.46
CA TYR A 3 2.47 23.51 -14.58
C TYR A 3 2.43 23.12 -13.09
N ILE A 4 1.25 22.73 -12.59
CA ILE A 4 1.06 22.30 -11.19
C ILE A 4 1.94 21.08 -10.87
N LYS A 5 1.98 20.09 -11.77
CA LYS A 5 2.85 18.91 -11.63
C LYS A 5 4.32 19.31 -11.51
N GLN A 6 4.82 20.15 -12.41
CA GLN A 6 6.23 20.55 -12.41
C GLN A 6 6.57 21.40 -11.18
N SER A 7 5.70 22.34 -10.80
CA SER A 7 5.88 23.14 -9.58
C SER A 7 5.93 22.27 -8.32
N TYR A 8 5.05 21.26 -8.23
CA TYR A 8 5.05 20.28 -7.14
C TYR A 8 6.35 19.47 -7.09
N LEU A 9 6.79 18.92 -8.23
CA LEU A 9 8.02 18.12 -8.30
C LEU A 9 9.26 18.96 -7.94
N LEU A 10 9.34 20.19 -8.45
CA LEU A 10 10.43 21.11 -8.15
C LEU A 10 10.43 21.48 -6.67
N PHE A 11 9.28 21.77 -6.09
CA PHE A 11 9.14 22.07 -4.67
C PHE A 11 9.61 20.89 -3.81
N GLY A 12 9.11 19.69 -4.08
CA GLY A 12 9.48 18.48 -3.34
C GLY A 12 10.96 18.15 -3.44
N GLN A 13 11.55 18.23 -4.64
CA GLN A 13 12.98 18.02 -4.83
C GLN A 13 13.81 19.08 -4.11
N SER A 14 13.47 20.36 -4.25
CA SER A 14 14.19 21.46 -3.60
C SER A 14 14.16 21.34 -2.07
N LEU A 15 13.00 21.00 -1.50
CA LEU A 15 12.84 20.81 -0.06
C LEU A 15 13.71 19.66 0.46
N LEU A 16 13.66 18.51 -0.20
CA LEU A 16 14.44 17.33 0.21
C LEU A 16 15.94 17.57 0.04
N SER A 17 16.39 18.19 -1.05
CA SER A 17 17.79 18.58 -1.24
C SER A 17 18.26 19.55 -0.16
N SER A 18 17.44 20.54 0.20
CA SER A 18 17.78 21.51 1.26
C SER A 18 18.02 20.83 2.61
N ILE A 19 17.21 19.83 2.97
CA ILE A 19 17.39 19.06 4.21
C ILE A 19 18.71 18.28 4.18
N ARG A 20 19.04 17.66 3.03
CA ARG A 20 20.25 16.86 2.87
C ARG A 20 21.53 17.70 2.92
N GLU A 21 21.50 18.86 2.29
CA GLU A 21 22.64 19.78 2.16
C GLU A 21 22.83 20.68 3.39
N THR A 22 21.89 20.69 4.34
CA THR A 22 22.00 21.51 5.54
C THR A 22 23.21 21.08 6.40
N PRO A 23 24.18 21.98 6.64
CA PRO A 23 25.37 21.69 7.43
C PRO A 23 25.05 21.67 8.93
N GLY A 24 25.79 20.85 9.70
CA GLY A 24 25.68 20.81 11.17
C GLY A 24 24.48 20.04 11.72
N LEU A 25 23.66 19.42 10.87
CA LEU A 25 22.65 18.46 11.29
C LEU A 25 23.27 17.08 11.54
N ASP A 26 22.91 16.48 12.67
CA ASP A 26 23.14 15.06 12.95
C ASP A 26 22.44 14.18 11.90
N ASP A 27 23.09 13.07 11.51
CA ASP A 27 22.62 12.20 10.43
C ASP A 27 21.26 11.58 10.75
N LYS A 28 21.03 11.15 11.99
CA LYS A 28 19.76 10.56 12.42
C LYS A 28 18.62 11.58 12.41
N LEU A 29 18.92 12.83 12.79
CA LEU A 29 17.94 13.91 12.70
C LEU A 29 17.61 14.25 11.24
N LYS A 30 18.62 14.24 10.36
CA LYS A 30 18.45 14.48 8.91
C LYS A 30 17.57 13.42 8.26
N GLU A 31 17.79 12.14 8.54
CA GLU A 31 16.91 11.04 8.07
C GLU A 31 15.46 11.23 8.54
N ARG A 32 15.27 11.58 9.81
CA ARG A 32 13.93 11.82 10.37
C ARG A 32 13.24 13.01 9.68
N LEU A 33 13.95 14.11 9.46
CA LEU A 33 13.42 15.27 8.75
C LEU A 33 13.08 14.94 7.30
N GLU A 34 13.95 14.22 6.60
CA GLU A 34 13.69 13.79 5.23
C GLU A 34 12.43 12.92 5.15
N PHE A 35 12.27 11.99 6.09
CA PHE A 35 11.08 11.14 6.18
C PHE A 35 9.80 11.98 6.27
N PHE A 36 9.70 12.89 7.25
CA PHE A 36 8.50 13.70 7.43
C PHE A 36 8.26 14.67 6.28
N ALA A 37 9.31 15.30 5.76
CA ALA A 37 9.20 16.17 4.59
C ALA A 37 8.65 15.42 3.37
N ARG A 38 9.13 14.19 3.14
CA ARG A 38 8.61 13.33 2.07
C ARG A 38 7.14 12.99 2.28
N GLN A 39 6.72 12.64 3.50
CA GLN A 39 5.31 12.39 3.80
C GLN A 39 4.44 13.64 3.54
N THR A 40 4.87 14.81 4.01
CA THR A 40 4.16 16.08 3.77
C THR A 40 4.04 16.39 2.29
N VAL A 41 5.12 16.27 1.53
CA VAL A 41 5.10 16.48 0.07
C VAL A 41 4.13 15.50 -0.58
N ASN A 42 4.20 14.21 -0.27
CA ASN A 42 3.30 13.20 -0.84
C ASN A 42 1.81 13.47 -0.54
N SER A 43 1.49 13.95 0.66
CA SER A 43 0.11 14.33 1.02
C SER A 43 -0.43 15.48 0.18
N LEU A 44 0.44 16.41 -0.23
CA LEU A 44 0.10 17.55 -1.08
C LEU A 44 0.12 17.22 -2.58
N SER A 45 0.31 15.95 -2.96
CA SER A 45 0.38 15.56 -4.36
C SER A 45 -0.87 16.00 -5.13
N PRO A 46 -0.72 16.65 -6.30
CA PRO A 46 -1.86 17.09 -7.10
C PRO A 46 -2.70 15.92 -7.63
N SER A 47 -2.18 14.68 -7.59
CA SER A 47 -2.95 13.47 -7.91
C SER A 47 -4.09 13.19 -6.93
N ASN A 48 -3.99 13.71 -5.69
CA ASN A 48 -4.93 13.43 -4.61
C ASN A 48 -6.24 14.22 -4.71
N PHE A 49 -6.32 15.23 -5.59
CA PHE A 49 -7.46 16.13 -5.68
C PHE A 49 -8.05 16.17 -7.10
N ILE A 50 -9.38 16.15 -7.17
CA ILE A 50 -10.13 16.17 -8.44
C ILE A 50 -9.76 17.39 -9.29
N SER A 51 -9.66 18.57 -8.69
CA SER A 51 -9.39 19.82 -9.41
C SER A 51 -7.99 19.88 -10.04
N THR A 52 -7.04 19.10 -9.55
CA THR A 52 -5.64 19.11 -10.00
C THR A 52 -5.20 17.82 -10.70
N ASN A 53 -6.07 16.81 -10.77
CA ASN A 53 -5.84 15.55 -11.46
C ASN A 53 -6.73 15.47 -12.73
N PRO A 54 -6.15 15.56 -13.94
CA PRO A 54 -6.93 15.60 -15.18
C PRO A 54 -7.65 14.30 -15.49
N GLU A 55 -7.07 13.16 -15.09
CA GLU A 55 -7.65 11.84 -15.31
C GLU A 55 -8.85 11.62 -14.39
N LEU A 56 -8.70 11.96 -13.11
CA LEU A 56 -9.79 11.88 -12.14
C LEU A 56 -10.91 12.87 -12.50
N LEU A 57 -10.58 14.11 -12.88
CA LEU A 57 -11.57 15.09 -13.32
C LEU A 57 -12.37 14.58 -14.53
N LYS A 58 -11.67 14.02 -15.52
CA LYS A 58 -12.32 13.46 -16.71
C LYS A 58 -13.23 12.29 -16.34
N LEU A 59 -12.74 11.34 -15.54
CA LEU A 59 -13.53 10.20 -15.07
C LEU A 59 -14.79 10.66 -14.32
N THR A 60 -14.66 11.65 -13.45
CA THR A 60 -15.79 12.21 -12.71
C THR A 60 -16.81 12.89 -13.62
N LEU A 61 -16.37 13.59 -14.68
CA LEU A 61 -17.29 14.15 -15.67
C LEU A 61 -17.96 13.06 -16.52
N ASP A 62 -17.18 12.13 -17.06
CA ASP A 62 -17.65 11.05 -17.93
C ASP A 62 -18.64 10.11 -17.19
N SER A 63 -18.44 9.93 -15.88
CA SER A 63 -19.30 9.10 -15.03
C SER A 63 -20.38 9.89 -14.28
N ASN A 64 -20.55 11.19 -14.52
CA ASN A 64 -21.45 12.08 -13.77
C ASN A 64 -21.29 11.99 -12.24
N GLY A 65 -20.06 11.77 -11.78
CA GLY A 65 -19.71 11.64 -10.36
C GLY A 65 -19.87 10.26 -9.76
N GLN A 66 -20.29 9.24 -10.53
CA GLN A 66 -20.48 7.88 -10.02
C GLN A 66 -19.20 7.31 -9.38
N ASN A 67 -18.03 7.59 -9.96
CA ASN A 67 -16.75 7.13 -9.40
C ASN A 67 -16.49 7.60 -7.96
N LEU A 68 -17.03 8.76 -7.57
CA LEU A 68 -16.88 9.30 -6.21
C LEU A 68 -17.85 8.63 -5.24
N ILE A 69 -19.06 8.29 -5.71
CA ILE A 69 -20.04 7.54 -4.92
C ILE A 69 -19.51 6.14 -4.64
N ASP A 70 -19.01 5.46 -5.67
CA ASP A 70 -18.41 4.12 -5.54
C ASP A 70 -17.24 4.14 -4.54
N GLY A 71 -16.36 5.15 -4.65
CA GLY A 71 -15.26 5.35 -3.71
C GLY A 71 -15.70 5.63 -2.27
N PHE A 72 -16.81 6.36 -2.08
CA PHE A 72 -17.37 6.62 -0.76
C PHE A 72 -17.98 5.36 -0.12
N GLU A 73 -18.64 4.51 -0.90
CA GLU A 73 -19.15 3.22 -0.41
C GLU A 73 -18.00 2.28 0.01
N LEU A 74 -16.88 2.28 -0.74
CA LEU A 74 -15.66 1.57 -0.34
C LEU A 74 -15.11 2.11 1.00
N PHE A 75 -15.00 3.43 1.13
CA PHE A 75 -14.53 4.07 2.37
C PHE A 75 -15.42 3.75 3.57
N LYS A 76 -16.74 3.76 3.37
CA LYS A 76 -17.71 3.40 4.39
C LYS A 76 -17.56 1.94 4.81
N SER A 77 -17.40 1.01 3.86
CA SER A 77 -17.17 -0.41 4.15
C SER A 77 -15.89 -0.61 4.97
N ASP A 78 -14.82 0.10 4.65
CA ASP A 78 -13.56 0.05 5.38
C ASP A 78 -13.67 0.60 6.81
N LEU A 79 -14.52 1.61 7.02
CA LEU A 79 -14.83 2.14 8.35
C LEU A 79 -15.63 1.13 9.17
N GLU A 80 -16.67 0.53 8.58
CA GLU A 80 -17.50 -0.48 9.23
C GLU A 80 -16.71 -1.74 9.63
N LYS A 81 -15.77 -2.18 8.78
CA LYS A 81 -14.87 -3.31 9.08
C LYS A 81 -13.84 -3.02 10.16
N GLY A 82 -13.49 -1.75 10.35
CA GLY A 82 -12.39 -1.31 11.21
C GLY A 82 -12.79 -1.02 12.66
N GLY A 83 -14.09 -0.90 12.95
CA GLY A 83 -14.57 -0.50 14.27
C GLY A 83 -14.07 0.89 14.65
N ASP A 84 -13.21 0.99 15.67
CA ASP A 84 -12.67 2.26 16.17
C ASP A 84 -11.49 2.81 15.34
N MET A 85 -10.92 2.02 14.41
CA MET A 85 -9.81 2.44 13.55
C MET A 85 -10.11 2.10 12.09
N LEU A 86 -9.75 2.97 11.15
CA LEU A 86 -9.92 2.70 9.72
C LEU A 86 -9.12 1.46 9.29
N ARG A 87 -9.80 0.43 8.76
CA ARG A 87 -9.16 -0.77 8.20
C ARG A 87 -9.31 -0.76 6.68
N ILE A 88 -8.22 -0.42 5.99
CA ILE A 88 -8.19 -0.35 4.51
C ILE A 88 -8.26 -1.77 3.94
N SER A 89 -9.32 -2.08 3.19
CA SER A 89 -9.45 -3.39 2.51
C SER A 89 -8.52 -3.45 1.31
N MET A 90 -7.58 -4.41 1.31
CA MET A 90 -6.67 -4.63 0.18
C MET A 90 -7.21 -5.67 -0.83
N THR A 91 -8.14 -6.51 -0.39
CA THR A 91 -8.75 -7.57 -1.19
C THR A 91 -10.14 -7.90 -0.66
N ASP A 92 -10.92 -8.62 -1.47
CA ASP A 92 -12.18 -9.19 -1.03
C ASP A 92 -11.92 -10.45 -0.20
N GLU A 93 -12.16 -10.37 1.10
CA GLU A 93 -11.97 -11.49 2.03
C GLU A 93 -12.93 -12.66 1.75
N SER A 94 -14.03 -12.41 1.02
CA SER A 94 -15.00 -13.44 0.63
C SER A 94 -14.66 -14.12 -0.69
N ALA A 95 -13.70 -13.60 -1.44
CA ALA A 95 -13.28 -14.16 -2.72
C ALA A 95 -12.37 -15.40 -2.58
N PHE A 96 -11.99 -15.78 -1.36
CA PHE A 96 -11.08 -16.88 -1.11
C PHE A 96 -11.73 -17.98 -0.29
N GLU A 97 -11.75 -19.18 -0.86
CA GLU A 97 -12.19 -20.37 -0.14
C GLU A 97 -10.98 -21.18 0.35
N LEU A 98 -10.98 -21.49 1.65
CA LEU A 98 -10.01 -22.39 2.27
C LEU A 98 -10.05 -23.77 1.60
N GLY A 99 -8.94 -24.19 1.02
CA GLY A 99 -8.80 -25.46 0.31
C GLY A 99 -9.06 -25.39 -1.19
N THR A 100 -9.54 -24.25 -1.70
CA THR A 100 -9.69 -23.98 -3.14
C THR A 100 -8.62 -22.99 -3.58
N ASP A 101 -8.73 -21.74 -3.11
CA ASP A 101 -7.83 -20.63 -3.48
C ASP A 101 -6.80 -20.33 -2.38
N LEU A 102 -7.01 -20.86 -1.18
CA LEU A 102 -6.08 -20.80 -0.07
C LEU A 102 -5.59 -22.20 0.29
N ALA A 103 -4.27 -22.38 0.37
CA ALA A 103 -3.66 -23.65 0.73
C ALA A 103 -4.02 -24.05 2.17
N THR A 104 -4.69 -25.19 2.34
CA THR A 104 -5.04 -25.78 3.65
C THR A 104 -4.35 -27.11 3.91
N THR A 105 -3.37 -27.49 3.08
CA THR A 105 -2.64 -28.74 3.22
C THR A 105 -2.01 -28.83 4.62
N PRO A 106 -2.33 -29.85 5.43
CA PRO A 106 -1.80 -29.98 6.78
C PRO A 106 -0.26 -29.97 6.76
N GLY A 107 0.34 -29.14 7.59
CA GLY A 107 1.79 -29.00 7.68
C GLY A 107 2.21 -28.17 8.89
N ARG A 108 3.51 -28.06 9.10
CA ARG A 108 4.10 -27.26 10.19
C ARG A 108 5.36 -26.55 9.73
N VAL A 109 5.61 -25.36 10.28
CA VAL A 109 6.88 -24.66 10.09
C VAL A 109 7.97 -25.38 10.88
N VAL A 110 8.98 -25.90 10.20
CA VAL A 110 10.11 -26.61 10.83
C VAL A 110 11.37 -25.73 10.97
N TYR A 111 11.40 -24.60 10.27
CA TYR A 111 12.47 -23.61 10.36
C TYR A 111 11.95 -22.23 9.93
N GLN A 112 12.39 -21.17 10.60
CA GLN A 112 12.00 -19.78 10.31
C GLN A 112 13.20 -18.85 10.54
N ASN A 113 13.40 -17.87 9.64
CA ASN A 113 14.33 -16.77 9.82
C ASN A 113 13.73 -15.46 9.26
N HIS A 114 14.54 -14.38 9.20
CA HIS A 114 14.10 -13.06 8.74
C HIS A 114 13.76 -12.98 7.24
N LEU A 115 14.10 -14.01 6.46
CA LEU A 115 13.92 -14.04 5.01
C LEU A 115 12.84 -15.04 4.59
N PHE A 116 12.73 -16.19 5.27
CA PHE A 116 11.79 -17.25 4.88
C PHE A 116 11.35 -18.18 6.01
N GLU A 117 10.29 -18.92 5.71
CA GLU A 117 9.77 -20.04 6.50
C GLU A 117 9.84 -21.34 5.68
N LEU A 118 10.30 -22.42 6.30
CA LEU A 118 10.29 -23.77 5.73
C LEU A 118 9.12 -24.55 6.29
N ILE A 119 8.17 -24.90 5.42
CA ILE A 119 6.97 -25.67 5.77
C ILE A 119 7.20 -27.14 5.41
N GLN A 120 7.04 -28.02 6.40
CA GLN A 120 6.95 -29.48 6.20
C GLN A 120 5.48 -29.87 6.16
N TYR A 121 4.98 -30.28 5.00
CA TYR A 121 3.65 -30.85 4.85
C TYR A 121 3.57 -32.27 5.45
N ASN A 122 2.40 -32.64 5.98
CA ASN A 122 2.14 -33.97 6.49
C ASN A 122 2.02 -34.96 5.33
N ALA A 123 2.53 -36.17 5.52
CA ALA A 123 2.31 -37.26 4.59
C ALA A 123 0.82 -37.59 4.50
N SER A 124 0.28 -37.65 3.28
CA SER A 124 -1.10 -38.05 2.99
C SER A 124 -1.26 -39.56 2.75
N SER A 125 -0.16 -40.31 2.69
CA SER A 125 -0.09 -41.76 2.46
C SER A 125 1.07 -42.40 3.25
N ASP A 126 1.04 -43.73 3.40
CA ASP A 126 2.08 -44.49 4.11
C ASP A 126 3.44 -44.44 3.38
N GLU A 127 3.43 -44.38 2.05
CA GLU A 127 4.61 -44.20 1.21
C GLU A 127 4.59 -42.80 0.57
N VAL A 128 5.71 -42.08 0.64
CA VAL A 128 5.92 -40.76 0.04
C VAL A 128 7.24 -40.73 -0.72
N TYR A 129 7.34 -39.86 -1.73
CA TYR A 129 8.61 -39.65 -2.45
C TYR A 129 9.66 -38.97 -1.56
N GLN A 130 10.93 -39.28 -1.81
CA GLN A 130 12.05 -38.65 -1.10
C GLN A 130 12.18 -37.15 -1.41
N VAL A 131 11.72 -36.71 -2.59
CA VAL A 131 11.67 -35.29 -3.00
C VAL A 131 10.23 -34.96 -3.39
N PRO A 132 9.58 -33.97 -2.73
CA PRO A 132 8.25 -33.51 -3.11
C PRO A 132 8.24 -32.94 -4.54
N LEU A 133 7.16 -33.18 -5.27
CA LEU A 133 6.93 -32.64 -6.63
C LEU A 133 6.52 -31.17 -6.60
#